data_AF-A0A397IRV7-F1
#
_entry.id   AF-A0A397IRV7-F1
#
_cell.length_a   1.000
_cell.length_b   1.000
_cell.length_c   1.000
_cell.angle_alpha   90.00
_cell.angle_beta   90.00
_cell.angle_gamma   90.00
#
_symmetry.space_group_name_H-M   'P 1'
#
loop_
_entity.id
_entity.type
_entity.pdbx_description
1 polymer ?
#
loop_
_entity_poly.entity_id
_entity_poly.type
_entity_poly.pdbx_seq_one_letter_code
_entity_poly.pdbx_strand_id
1 'polypeptide(L)'
;MGGRRLTLNDACDVAIKLGGKCISKEFIKRKHPLKWECSKGHIRESSFESVRSSNTWCPKCAIDSQRIGINVAKDIAKLRGGECLSALYLNTRTPLIWKCFQGHEWSATLNNIKNYNSWCPFCPHKHQELCRKIAMELLGPPSASPRPDFLKTSKYPKGLKLDIYYPQYGLAIEIQGIQHDRYIEFFHNENPVNFTKQQE
;
A
#
# COMPACT_ATOMS: atom_id res chain seq x y z
N MET A 1 -8.85 -24.04 46.72
CA MET A 1 -9.73 -23.15 45.93
C MET A 1 -10.19 -23.89 44.69
N GLY A 2 -11.43 -24.39 44.69
CA GLY A 2 -11.98 -25.15 43.55
C GLY A 2 -12.39 -24.20 42.43
N GLY A 3 -11.62 -24.17 41.34
CA GLY A 3 -11.97 -23.38 40.15
C GLY A 3 -13.30 -23.86 39.55
N ARG A 4 -14.16 -22.91 39.15
CA ARG A 4 -15.42 -23.18 38.45
C ARG A 4 -15.22 -24.19 37.33
N ARG A 5 -16.04 -25.25 37.32
CA ARG A 5 -16.01 -26.28 36.28
C ARG A 5 -16.54 -25.68 34.97
N LEU A 6 -15.72 -25.70 33.93
CA LEU A 6 -16.10 -25.24 32.60
C LEU A 6 -17.09 -26.22 31.95
N THR A 7 -18.06 -25.68 31.25
CA THR A 7 -19.17 -26.37 30.60
C THR A 7 -19.22 -26.07 29.11
N LEU A 8 -20.10 -26.76 28.38
CA LEU A 8 -20.34 -26.47 26.96
C LEU A 8 -20.88 -25.06 26.74
N ASN A 9 -21.71 -24.54 27.66
CA ASN A 9 -22.21 -23.17 27.58
C ASN A 9 -21.07 -22.15 27.63
N ASP A 10 -20.04 -22.38 28.46
CA ASP A 10 -18.87 -21.49 28.50
C ASP A 10 -18.14 -21.49 27.14
N ALA A 11 -18.09 -22.63 26.43
CA ALA A 11 -17.55 -22.72 25.07
C ALA A 11 -18.41 -21.97 24.04
N CYS A 12 -19.74 -22.10 24.12
CA CYS A 12 -20.66 -21.36 23.28
C CYS A 12 -20.53 -19.84 23.49
N ASP A 13 -20.47 -19.37 24.74
CA ASP A 13 -20.31 -17.95 25.07
C ASP A 13 -19.02 -17.37 24.52
N VAL A 14 -17.91 -18.11 24.62
CA VAL A 14 -16.63 -17.72 24.02
C VAL A 14 -16.73 -17.64 22.51
N ALA A 15 -17.37 -18.62 21.87
CA ALA A 15 -17.55 -18.60 20.42
C ALA A 15 -18.36 -17.38 19.95
N ILE A 16 -19.44 -17.05 20.67
CA ILE A 16 -20.30 -15.89 20.38
C ILE A 16 -19.49 -14.58 20.52
N LYS A 17 -18.73 -14.42 21.60
CA LYS A 17 -17.85 -13.25 21.80
C LYS A 17 -16.82 -13.07 20.69
N LEU A 18 -16.36 -14.18 20.12
CA LEU A 18 -15.41 -14.17 19.01
C LEU A 18 -16.08 -14.00 17.64
N GLY A 19 -17.42 -13.91 17.59
CA GLY A 19 -18.18 -13.74 16.36
C GLY A 19 -18.42 -15.05 15.61
N GLY A 20 -18.70 -16.15 16.32
CA GLY A 20 -19.12 -17.42 15.73
C GLY A 20 -19.85 -18.33 16.71
N LYS A 21 -19.75 -19.64 16.52
CA LYS A 21 -20.46 -20.65 17.33
C LYS A 21 -19.62 -21.89 17.59
N CYS A 22 -19.84 -22.50 18.75
CA CYS A 22 -19.35 -23.84 19.06
C CYS A 22 -20.33 -24.85 18.47
N ILE A 23 -19.85 -25.81 17.67
CA ILE A 23 -20.68 -26.84 17.03
C ILE A 23 -20.51 -28.22 17.66
N SER A 24 -19.66 -28.34 18.68
CA SER A 24 -19.54 -29.56 19.48
C SER A 24 -20.77 -29.76 20.38
N LYS A 25 -21.16 -31.03 20.58
CA LYS A 25 -22.29 -31.41 21.45
C LYS A 25 -21.90 -31.68 22.90
N GLU A 26 -20.60 -31.85 23.17
CA GLU A 26 -20.10 -32.26 24.47
C GLU A 26 -18.84 -31.48 24.86
N PHE A 27 -18.70 -31.20 26.16
CA PHE A 27 -17.52 -30.57 26.74
C PHE A 27 -16.90 -31.50 27.78
N ILE A 28 -15.86 -32.23 27.38
CA ILE A 28 -15.21 -33.21 28.25
C ILE A 28 -14.22 -32.52 29.20
N LYS A 29 -13.29 -31.75 28.64
CA LYS A 29 -12.23 -31.04 29.39
C LYS A 29 -11.64 -29.92 28.55
N ARG A 30 -11.02 -28.93 29.20
CA ARG A 30 -10.44 -27.73 28.56
C ARG A 30 -9.45 -27.99 27.41
N LYS A 31 -8.72 -29.11 27.45
CA LYS A 31 -7.73 -29.51 26.43
C LYS A 31 -8.32 -30.43 25.35
N HIS A 32 -9.55 -30.92 25.51
CA HIS A 32 -10.19 -31.74 24.51
C HIS A 32 -10.55 -30.87 23.29
N PRO A 33 -10.32 -31.36 22.06
CA PRO A 33 -10.73 -30.64 20.86
C PRO A 33 -12.25 -30.45 20.84
N LEU A 34 -12.65 -29.24 20.47
CA LEU A 34 -14.02 -28.85 20.15
C LEU A 34 -14.03 -28.34 18.70
N LYS A 35 -15.19 -28.44 18.06
CA LYS A 35 -15.43 -27.90 16.72
C LYS A 35 -16.03 -26.50 16.85
N TRP A 36 -15.47 -25.56 16.09
CA TRP A 36 -15.83 -24.15 16.10
C TRP A 36 -16.12 -23.69 14.69
N GLU A 37 -17.12 -22.82 14.51
CA GLU A 37 -17.47 -22.20 13.24
C GLU A 37 -17.47 -20.67 13.40
N CYS A 38 -16.74 -19.95 12.55
CA CYS A 38 -16.75 -18.48 12.55
C CYS A 38 -17.93 -17.89 11.77
N SER A 39 -18.15 -16.57 11.88
CA SER A 39 -19.17 -15.84 11.10
C SER A 39 -19.06 -15.99 9.59
N LYS A 40 -17.86 -16.29 9.06
CA LYS A 40 -17.64 -16.58 7.64
C LYS A 40 -17.86 -18.06 7.26
N GLY A 41 -18.33 -18.89 8.20
CA GLY A 41 -18.58 -20.32 7.98
C GLY A 41 -17.34 -21.22 8.02
N HIS A 42 -16.17 -20.72 8.41
CA HIS A 42 -14.97 -21.56 8.53
C HIS A 42 -15.04 -22.45 9.76
N ILE A 43 -14.91 -23.75 9.55
CA ILE A 43 -14.88 -24.76 10.62
C ILE A 43 -13.44 -25.10 10.98
N ARG A 44 -13.14 -25.19 12.29
CA ARG A 44 -11.88 -25.72 12.80
C ARG A 44 -12.06 -26.56 14.05
N GLU A 45 -11.11 -27.45 14.29
CA GLU A 45 -10.98 -28.19 15.56
C GLU A 45 -9.87 -27.58 16.41
N SER A 46 -10.19 -27.22 17.65
CA SER A 46 -9.24 -26.65 18.60
C SER A 46 -9.74 -26.83 20.02
N SER A 47 -8.84 -26.88 21.00
CA SER A 47 -9.25 -26.96 22.41
C SER A 47 -9.78 -25.61 22.90
N PHE A 48 -10.66 -25.65 23.92
CA PHE A 48 -11.18 -24.44 24.57
C PHE A 48 -10.06 -23.55 25.11
N GLU A 49 -9.03 -24.15 25.71
CA GLU A 49 -7.86 -23.42 26.23
C GLU A 49 -7.11 -22.66 25.13
N SER A 50 -6.90 -23.29 23.96
CA SER A 50 -6.23 -22.68 22.81
C SER A 50 -7.04 -21.52 22.21
N VAL A 51 -8.36 -21.67 22.10
CA VAL A 51 -9.24 -20.62 21.58
C VAL A 51 -9.20 -19.37 22.48
N ARG A 52 -9.08 -19.56 23.80
CA ARG A 52 -9.05 -18.45 24.77
C ARG A 52 -7.71 -17.73 24.85
N SER A 53 -6.59 -18.44 24.65
CA SER A 53 -5.24 -17.89 24.78
C SER A 53 -4.64 -17.39 23.46
N SER A 54 -5.18 -17.83 22.32
CA SER A 54 -4.66 -17.44 21.00
C SER A 54 -5.21 -16.10 20.54
N ASN A 55 -4.34 -15.24 19.99
CA ASN A 55 -4.74 -14.06 19.22
C ASN A 55 -5.43 -14.40 17.89
N THR A 56 -5.39 -15.67 17.46
CA THR A 56 -5.89 -16.12 16.15
C THR A 56 -6.86 -17.29 16.31
N TRP A 57 -8.13 -16.96 16.56
CA TRP A 57 -9.16 -17.98 16.75
C TRP A 57 -9.79 -18.51 15.45
N CYS A 58 -9.46 -17.96 14.29
CA CYS A 58 -9.81 -18.55 13.00
C CYS A 58 -8.68 -18.29 11.99
N PRO A 59 -7.83 -19.30 11.70
CA PRO A 59 -6.67 -19.11 10.82
C PRO A 59 -7.08 -18.69 9.41
N LYS A 60 -8.17 -19.25 8.88
CA LYS A 60 -8.70 -18.86 7.56
C LYS A 60 -9.13 -17.39 7.54
N CYS A 61 -9.86 -16.92 8.56
CA CYS A 61 -10.20 -15.49 8.66
C CYS A 61 -8.98 -14.60 8.82
N ALA A 62 -7.96 -15.05 9.56
CA ALA A 62 -6.71 -14.29 9.69
C ALA A 62 -5.99 -14.19 8.34
N ILE A 63 -5.92 -15.28 7.58
CA ILE A 63 -5.38 -15.29 6.21
C ILE A 63 -6.24 -14.39 5.29
N ASP A 64 -7.56 -14.44 5.38
CA ASP A 64 -8.43 -13.59 4.55
C ASP A 64 -8.29 -12.10 4.90
N SER A 65 -8.13 -11.75 6.18
CA SER A 65 -7.82 -10.37 6.57
C SER A 65 -6.44 -9.91 6.05
N GLN A 66 -5.48 -10.83 5.95
CA GLN A 66 -4.17 -10.58 5.32
C GLN A 66 -4.29 -10.39 3.81
N ARG A 67 -5.21 -11.11 3.14
CA ARG A 67 -5.57 -10.86 1.72
C ARG A 67 -6.22 -9.49 1.52
N ILE A 68 -7.03 -9.00 2.45
CA ILE A 68 -7.49 -7.60 2.39
C ILE A 68 -6.28 -6.64 2.47
N GLY A 69 -5.24 -6.99 3.23
CA GLY A 69 -3.98 -6.26 3.26
C GLY A 69 -3.13 -6.34 1.97
N ILE A 70 -3.15 -7.46 1.23
CA ILE A 70 -2.41 -7.58 -0.05
C ILE A 70 -3.07 -6.78 -1.17
N ASN A 71 -4.39 -6.57 -1.13
CA ASN A 71 -5.07 -5.74 -2.12
C ASN A 71 -4.54 -4.30 -2.11
N VAL A 72 -4.28 -3.75 -0.92
CA VAL A 72 -3.63 -2.42 -0.78
C VAL A 72 -2.27 -2.39 -1.49
N ALA A 73 -1.46 -3.45 -1.36
CA ALA A 73 -0.18 -3.54 -2.05
C ALA A 73 -0.37 -3.59 -3.58
N LYS A 74 -1.33 -4.38 -4.07
CA LYS A 74 -1.65 -4.49 -5.49
C LYS A 74 -2.17 -3.18 -6.08
N ASP A 75 -3.02 -2.46 -5.36
CA ASP A 75 -3.56 -1.18 -5.81
C ASP A 75 -2.46 -0.11 -5.89
N ILE A 76 -1.57 -0.05 -4.89
CA ILE A 76 -0.40 0.84 -4.94
C ILE A 76 0.50 0.49 -6.12
N ALA A 77 0.72 -0.81 -6.37
CA ALA A 77 1.55 -1.23 -7.48
C ALA A 77 0.96 -0.79 -8.82
N LYS A 78 -0.33 -1.04 -9.04
CA LYS A 78 -1.06 -0.62 -10.25
C LYS A 78 -1.01 0.90 -10.44
N LEU A 79 -1.22 1.67 -9.37
CA LEU A 79 -1.16 3.13 -9.42
C LEU A 79 0.21 3.64 -9.87
N ARG A 80 1.28 2.89 -9.60
CA ARG A 80 2.67 3.23 -9.99
C ARG A 80 3.13 2.49 -11.25
N GLY A 81 2.19 2.02 -12.07
CA GLY A 81 2.49 1.32 -13.33
C GLY A 81 3.24 0.01 -13.12
N GLY A 82 3.02 -0.68 -12.00
CA GLY A 82 3.67 -1.95 -11.70
C GLY A 82 2.73 -2.98 -11.09
N GLU A 83 3.32 -4.07 -10.61
CA GLU A 83 2.60 -5.20 -10.05
C GLU A 83 3.19 -5.62 -8.70
N CYS A 84 2.33 -6.06 -7.78
CA CYS A 84 2.75 -6.79 -6.60
C CYS A 84 2.59 -8.29 -6.90
N LEU A 85 3.71 -8.99 -7.00
CA LEU A 85 3.77 -10.42 -7.37
C LEU A 85 3.47 -11.33 -6.16
N SER A 86 3.55 -10.80 -4.94
CA SER A 86 3.24 -11.55 -3.74
C SER A 86 1.75 -11.89 -3.65
N ALA A 87 1.46 -13.17 -3.36
CA ALA A 87 0.10 -13.64 -3.15
C ALA A 87 -0.48 -13.29 -1.77
N LEU A 88 0.40 -13.10 -0.76
CA LEU A 88 0.03 -12.93 0.64
C LEU A 88 0.84 -11.82 1.30
N TYR A 89 0.18 -11.06 2.18
CA TYR A 89 0.81 -10.06 3.04
C TYR A 89 0.71 -10.52 4.50
N LEU A 90 1.82 -11.01 5.06
CA LEU A 90 1.81 -11.59 6.41
C LEU A 90 1.79 -10.51 7.51
N ASN A 91 2.64 -9.48 7.38
CA ASN A 91 2.78 -8.39 8.34
C ASN A 91 3.64 -7.25 7.74
N THR A 92 3.82 -6.16 8.50
CA THR A 92 4.57 -4.97 8.09
C THR A 92 6.07 -5.18 7.88
N ARG A 93 6.64 -6.25 8.45
CA ARG A 93 8.07 -6.58 8.36
C ARG A 93 8.37 -7.54 7.22
N THR A 94 7.40 -8.34 6.80
CA THR A 94 7.57 -9.27 5.68
C THR A 94 7.62 -8.48 4.37
N PRO A 95 8.72 -8.57 3.61
CA PRO A 95 8.81 -7.93 2.31
C PRO A 95 7.88 -8.62 1.30
N LEU A 96 7.38 -7.82 0.37
CA LEU A 96 6.64 -8.26 -0.80
C LEU A 96 7.54 -8.17 -2.03
N ILE A 97 7.21 -8.95 -3.06
CA ILE A 97 7.85 -8.89 -4.36
C ILE A 97 7.05 -7.93 -5.25
N TRP A 98 7.76 -6.99 -5.85
CA TRP A 98 7.23 -5.93 -6.69
C TRP A 98 7.86 -5.99 -8.07
N LYS A 99 7.13 -5.53 -9.08
CA LYS A 99 7.58 -5.42 -10.46
C LYS A 99 7.22 -4.04 -11.03
N CYS A 100 8.17 -3.34 -11.65
CA CYS A 100 7.88 -2.05 -12.32
C CYS A 100 7.49 -2.30 -13.78
N PHE A 101 6.97 -1.29 -14.46
CA PHE A 101 6.61 -1.39 -15.88
C PHE A 101 7.77 -1.86 -16.77
N GLN A 102 9.02 -1.53 -16.42
CA GLN A 102 10.23 -2.00 -17.11
C GLN A 102 10.56 -3.49 -16.85
N GLY A 103 9.75 -4.17 -16.05
CA GLY A 103 9.92 -5.59 -15.74
C GLY A 103 10.90 -5.91 -14.61
N HIS A 104 11.54 -4.91 -14.00
CA HIS A 104 12.44 -5.14 -12.87
C HIS A 104 11.67 -5.63 -11.65
N GLU A 105 12.16 -6.71 -11.05
CA GLU A 105 11.61 -7.29 -9.83
C GLU A 105 12.48 -6.95 -8.62
N TRP A 106 11.87 -6.54 -7.52
CA TRP A 106 12.59 -6.28 -6.27
C TRP A 106 11.76 -6.61 -5.04
N SER A 107 12.46 -6.74 -3.91
CA SER A 107 11.89 -7.05 -2.60
C SER A 107 11.83 -5.79 -1.75
N ALA A 108 10.64 -5.45 -1.25
CA ALA A 108 10.43 -4.30 -0.36
C ALA A 108 9.19 -4.48 0.52
N THR A 109 9.18 -3.89 1.72
CA THR A 109 7.99 -3.91 2.58
C THR A 109 6.93 -2.94 2.07
N LEU A 110 5.65 -3.28 2.31
CA LEU A 110 4.53 -2.38 1.99
C LEU A 110 4.69 -1.00 2.66
N ASN A 111 5.23 -0.97 3.88
CA ASN A 111 5.50 0.27 4.61
C ASN A 111 6.51 1.18 3.87
N ASN A 112 7.58 0.59 3.32
CA ASN A 112 8.59 1.35 2.55
C ASN A 112 7.98 1.94 1.27
N ILE A 113 7.20 1.15 0.55
CA ILE A 113 6.57 1.59 -0.70
C ILE A 113 5.53 2.69 -0.44
N LYS A 114 4.68 2.50 0.58
CA LYS A 114 3.56 3.39 0.91
C LYS A 114 3.99 4.71 1.54
N ASN A 115 4.87 4.65 2.55
CA ASN A 115 5.14 5.82 3.40
C ASN A 115 6.41 6.60 3.01
N TYR A 116 7.36 5.97 2.33
CA TYR A 116 8.66 6.59 2.02
C TYR A 116 8.84 6.94 0.55
N ASN A 117 7.77 6.90 -0.24
CA ASN A 117 7.75 7.08 -1.70
C ASN A 117 8.83 6.28 -2.46
N SER A 118 9.35 5.21 -1.85
CA SER A 118 10.34 4.35 -2.47
C SER A 118 9.65 3.48 -3.52
N TRP A 119 10.23 3.39 -4.71
CA TRP A 119 9.76 2.51 -5.78
C TRP A 119 10.91 1.64 -6.27
N CYS A 120 10.89 1.26 -7.54
CA CYS A 120 11.85 0.33 -8.10
C CYS A 120 13.29 0.89 -8.06
N PRO A 121 14.24 0.19 -7.43
CA PRO A 121 15.63 0.65 -7.32
C PRO A 121 16.41 0.51 -8.62
N PHE A 122 15.93 -0.34 -9.54
CA PHE A 122 16.57 -0.64 -10.82
C PHE A 122 16.03 0.21 -11.96
N CYS A 123 14.72 0.53 -11.90
CA CYS A 123 14.15 1.55 -12.75
C CYS A 123 14.91 2.85 -12.44
N PRO A 124 15.50 3.51 -13.43
CA PRO A 124 16.20 4.76 -13.19
C PRO A 124 15.17 5.77 -12.67
N HIS A 125 15.19 6.04 -11.37
CA HIS A 125 14.72 7.33 -10.82
C HIS A 125 15.49 8.54 -11.44
N LYS A 126 16.39 8.28 -12.41
CA LYS A 126 17.23 9.19 -13.17
C LYS A 126 16.53 9.96 -14.29
N HIS A 127 15.19 10.04 -14.38
CA HIS A 127 14.60 10.99 -15.33
C HIS A 127 15.06 12.41 -15.01
N GLN A 128 15.21 12.79 -13.74
CA GLN A 128 15.69 14.12 -13.40
C GLN A 128 17.14 14.34 -13.84
N GLU A 129 18.05 13.41 -13.56
CA GLU A 129 19.46 13.55 -13.95
C GLU A 129 19.67 13.42 -15.46
N LEU A 130 18.95 12.51 -16.13
CA LEU A 130 19.01 12.33 -17.58
C LEU A 130 18.40 13.52 -18.32
N CYS A 131 17.19 13.95 -17.94
CA CYS A 131 16.57 15.15 -18.51
C CYS A 131 17.39 16.39 -18.21
N ARG A 132 18.01 16.50 -17.03
CA ARG A 132 18.94 17.59 -16.72
C ARG A 132 20.18 17.52 -17.60
N LYS A 133 20.75 16.33 -17.84
CA LYS A 133 21.89 16.14 -18.73
C LYS A 133 21.57 16.53 -20.18
N ILE A 134 20.45 16.02 -20.71
CA ILE A 134 19.98 16.35 -22.07
C ILE A 134 19.65 17.84 -22.19
N ALA A 135 18.94 18.41 -21.22
CA ALA A 135 18.63 19.83 -21.22
C ALA A 135 19.91 20.68 -21.13
N MET A 136 20.90 20.26 -20.35
CA MET A 136 22.20 20.94 -20.29
C MET A 136 22.94 20.89 -21.63
N GLU A 137 22.89 19.76 -22.33
CA GLU A 137 23.52 19.56 -23.64
C GLU A 137 22.85 20.40 -24.74
N LEU A 138 21.52 20.50 -24.72
CA LEU A 138 20.74 21.22 -25.74
C LEU A 138 20.62 22.73 -25.47
N LEU A 139 20.47 23.13 -24.21
CA LEU A 139 20.08 24.48 -23.80
C LEU A 139 21.14 25.20 -22.93
N GLY A 140 22.25 24.52 -22.63
CA GLY A 140 23.27 25.03 -21.71
C GLY A 140 22.86 24.89 -20.23
N PRO A 141 23.62 25.47 -19.29
CA PRO A 141 23.33 25.33 -17.86
C PRO A 141 22.00 26.04 -17.48
N PRO A 142 21.12 25.42 -16.67
CA PRO A 142 19.89 26.05 -16.19
C PRO A 142 20.17 27.10 -15.12
N SER A 143 19.15 27.89 -14.80
CA SER A 143 19.22 28.90 -13.74
C SER A 143 19.59 28.29 -12.38
N ALA A 144 20.48 28.96 -11.66
CA ALA A 144 20.82 28.64 -10.27
C ALA A 144 19.64 28.90 -9.30
N SER A 145 18.67 29.74 -9.70
CA SER A 145 17.45 29.99 -8.93
C SER A 145 16.26 29.26 -9.56
N PRO A 146 15.84 28.11 -8.99
CA PRO A 146 14.68 27.36 -9.46
C PRO A 146 13.34 27.93 -8.95
N ARG A 147 13.35 29.05 -8.21
CA ARG A 147 12.15 29.69 -7.66
C ARG A 147 12.02 31.10 -8.23
N PRO A 148 11.39 31.26 -9.40
CA PRO A 148 11.21 32.57 -9.99
C PRO A 148 10.18 33.39 -9.23
N ASP A 149 10.37 34.72 -9.21
CA ASP A 149 9.52 35.64 -8.44
C ASP A 149 8.05 35.65 -8.90
N PHE A 150 7.79 35.37 -10.18
CA PHE A 150 6.43 35.32 -10.72
C PHE A 150 5.60 34.15 -10.15
N LEU A 151 6.23 33.15 -9.50
CA LEU A 151 5.53 32.06 -8.81
C LEU A 151 5.27 32.33 -7.33
N LYS A 152 5.57 33.54 -6.83
CA LYS A 152 5.23 33.96 -5.47
C LYS A 152 3.74 34.29 -5.38
N THR A 153 3.07 33.74 -4.37
CA THR A 153 1.66 34.01 -4.08
C THR A 153 1.50 34.27 -2.58
N SER A 154 0.35 34.77 -2.15
CA SER A 154 0.03 34.92 -0.72
C SER A 154 0.13 33.60 0.05
N LYS A 155 -0.21 32.48 -0.62
CA LYS A 155 -0.10 31.11 -0.08
C LYS A 155 1.33 30.58 -0.07
N TYR A 156 2.15 30.99 -1.05
CA TYR A 156 3.54 30.55 -1.22
C TYR A 156 4.49 31.76 -1.35
N PRO A 157 4.80 32.46 -0.25
CA PRO A 157 5.58 33.71 -0.29
C PRO A 157 7.04 33.53 -0.74
N LYS A 158 7.57 32.29 -0.65
CA LYS A 158 8.90 31.92 -1.15
C LYS A 158 8.91 31.48 -2.62
N GLY A 159 7.75 31.42 -3.28
CA GLY A 159 7.59 30.92 -4.65
C GLY A 159 7.58 29.40 -4.75
N LEU A 160 6.96 28.89 -5.81
CA LEU A 160 7.01 27.46 -6.16
C LEU A 160 8.38 27.12 -6.79
N LYS A 161 8.85 25.89 -6.53
CA LYS A 161 10.11 25.38 -7.07
C LYS A 161 9.85 24.68 -8.39
N LEU A 162 10.64 25.01 -9.40
CA LEU A 162 10.70 24.31 -10.68
C LEU A 162 11.84 23.27 -10.68
N ASP A 163 11.67 22.16 -11.39
CA ASP A 163 12.71 21.12 -11.50
C ASP A 163 13.92 21.58 -12.35
N ILE A 164 13.66 22.14 -13.53
CA ILE A 164 14.66 22.77 -14.42
C ILE A 164 14.05 24.05 -14.98
N TYR A 165 14.78 25.17 -14.89
CA TYR A 165 14.29 26.48 -15.31
C TYR A 165 15.33 27.24 -16.14
N TYR A 166 14.91 27.71 -17.31
CA TYR A 166 15.67 28.51 -18.26
C TYR A 166 14.98 29.86 -18.50
N PRO A 167 15.27 30.89 -17.67
CA PRO A 167 14.64 32.20 -17.78
C PRO A 167 14.89 32.85 -19.14
N GLN A 168 16.05 32.62 -19.76
CA GLN A 168 16.40 33.17 -21.07
C GLN A 168 15.49 32.68 -22.20
N TYR A 169 14.85 31.52 -22.02
CA TYR A 169 13.92 30.93 -22.98
C TYR A 169 12.46 31.01 -22.51
N GLY A 170 12.20 31.53 -21.31
CA GLY A 170 10.88 31.44 -20.68
C GLY A 170 10.41 29.99 -20.50
N LEU A 171 11.34 29.03 -20.35
CA LEU A 171 11.06 27.60 -20.35
C LEU A 171 11.27 26.99 -18.96
N ALA A 172 10.32 26.17 -18.53
CA ALA A 172 10.45 25.32 -17.35
C ALA A 172 10.14 23.86 -17.74
N ILE A 173 10.91 22.93 -17.20
CA ILE A 173 10.71 21.48 -17.40
C ILE A 173 10.44 20.88 -16.03
N GLU A 174 9.19 20.45 -15.83
CA GLU A 174 8.77 19.64 -14.68
C GLU A 174 8.92 18.17 -15.02
N ILE A 175 9.58 17.41 -14.16
CA ILE A 175 9.92 16.01 -14.44
C ILE A 175 9.03 15.10 -13.61
N GLN A 176 8.59 15.56 -12.43
CA GLN A 176 7.82 14.77 -11.47
C GLN A 176 6.59 15.53 -10.97
N GLY A 177 5.69 15.85 -11.90
CA GLY A 177 4.41 16.45 -11.59
C GLY A 177 3.32 15.41 -11.35
N ILE A 178 2.47 15.61 -10.36
CA ILE A 178 1.29 14.76 -10.12
C ILE A 178 0.31 14.76 -11.30
N GLN A 179 0.39 15.79 -12.16
CA GLN A 179 -0.32 15.85 -13.43
C GLN A 179 0.15 14.80 -14.46
N HIS A 180 1.35 14.23 -14.31
CA HIS A 180 1.82 13.14 -15.17
C HIS A 180 1.18 11.79 -14.83
N ASP A 181 0.74 11.62 -13.58
CA ASP A 181 0.18 10.35 -13.09
C ASP A 181 -1.34 10.34 -13.04
N ARG A 182 -1.98 11.52 -12.93
CA ARG A 182 -3.43 11.62 -12.88
C ARG A 182 -3.96 12.92 -13.48
N TYR A 183 -5.20 12.85 -13.94
CA TYR A 183 -5.97 14.00 -14.36
C TYR A 183 -6.10 15.02 -13.21
N ILE A 184 -5.75 16.25 -13.52
CA ILE A 184 -5.94 17.44 -12.69
C ILE A 184 -6.52 18.53 -13.59
N GLU A 185 -7.69 19.01 -13.22
CA GLU A 185 -8.48 19.99 -13.98
C GLU A 185 -7.66 21.19 -14.45
N PHE A 186 -6.88 21.79 -13.54
CA PHE A 186 -6.00 22.92 -13.82
C PHE A 186 -4.93 22.65 -14.89
N PHE A 187 -4.34 21.45 -14.91
CA PHE A 187 -3.24 21.12 -15.84
C PHE A 187 -3.73 20.57 -17.19
N HIS A 188 -4.98 20.15 -17.27
CA HIS A 188 -5.55 19.51 -18.46
C HIS A 188 -6.69 20.33 -19.11
N ASN A 189 -6.86 21.58 -18.68
CA ASN A 189 -7.87 22.52 -19.19
C ASN A 189 -9.28 21.91 -19.18
N GLU A 190 -9.68 21.32 -18.05
CA GLU A 190 -11.00 20.70 -17.88
C GLU A 190 -11.33 19.55 -18.86
N ASN A 191 -10.35 19.08 -19.64
CA ASN A 191 -10.55 18.05 -20.66
C ASN A 191 -9.74 16.77 -20.37
N PRO A 192 -10.39 15.69 -19.93
CA PRO A 192 -9.73 14.41 -19.64
C PRO A 192 -8.99 13.79 -20.84
N VAL A 193 -9.41 14.10 -22.06
CA VAL A 193 -8.76 13.60 -23.29
C VAL A 193 -7.32 14.12 -23.40
N ASN A 194 -7.04 15.32 -22.88
CA ASN A 194 -5.69 15.87 -22.90
C ASN A 194 -4.72 15.06 -22.04
N PHE A 195 -5.19 14.51 -20.91
CA PHE A 195 -4.40 13.59 -20.10
C PHE A 195 -4.14 12.29 -20.85
N THR A 196 -5.15 11.71 -21.49
CA THR A 196 -4.98 10.47 -22.27
C THR A 196 -3.96 10.64 -23.40
N LYS A 197 -4.04 11.74 -24.15
CA LYS A 197 -3.06 12.06 -25.22
C LYS A 197 -1.64 12.28 -24.71
N GLN A 198 -1.47 12.71 -23.46
CA GLN A 198 -0.15 12.89 -22.86
C GLN A 198 0.53 11.55 -22.52
N GLN A 199 -0.24 10.47 -22.43
CA GLN A 199 0.24 9.11 -22.11
C GLN A 199 0.57 8.27 -23.36
N GLU A 200 0.24 8.77 -24.57
CA GLU A 200 0.53 8.16 -25.87
C GLU A 200 1.94 8.54 -26.36
#